data_AF-A0A399NRJ8-F1
#
_entry.id   AF-A0A399NRJ8-F1
#
_cell.length_a   1.000
_cell.length_b   1.000
_cell.length_c   1.000
_cell.angle_alpha   90.00
_cell.angle_beta   90.00
_cell.angle_gamma   90.00
#
_symmetry.space_group_name_H-M   'P 1'
#
loop_
_entity.id
_entity.type
_entity.pdbx_description
1 polymer ?
#
loop_
_entity_poly.entity_id
_entity_poly.type
_entity_poly.pdbx_seq_one_letter_code
_entity_poly.pdbx_strand_id
1 'polypeptide(L)'
;PGDRSEVPRQGETPTAAPAGPAVGGAGSASPSAPVDLNTATAEQLETLPRVGPSLAARIIAWRSAHGRFARIADLGRVPGIGDRTLASLTPLVRV
;
A
#
# COMPACT_ATOMS: atom_id res chain seq x y z
N PRO A 1 24.78 -7.64 39.70
CA PRO A 1 23.78 -8.11 38.71
C PRO A 1 22.39 -7.68 39.20
N GLY A 2 21.73 -6.82 38.44
CA GLY A 2 20.38 -6.34 38.76
C GLY A 2 20.25 -4.83 38.72
N ASP A 3 20.39 -4.23 37.54
CA ASP A 3 19.69 -2.97 37.27
C ASP A 3 19.10 -3.06 35.85
N ARG A 4 17.77 -3.14 35.80
CA ARG A 4 16.95 -3.27 34.60
C ARG A 4 15.89 -2.19 34.73
N SER A 5 15.81 -1.35 33.70
CA SER A 5 14.69 -0.47 33.34
C SER A 5 14.81 0.98 33.81
N GLU A 6 15.67 1.74 33.13
CA GLU A 6 15.39 3.15 32.87
C GLU A 6 14.88 3.27 31.44
N VAL A 7 13.57 3.31 31.30
CA VAL A 7 12.87 3.70 30.07
C VAL A 7 12.85 5.24 30.05
N PRO A 8 13.58 5.92 29.15
CA PRO A 8 13.30 7.33 28.93
C PRO A 8 11.97 7.42 28.17
N ARG A 9 10.90 7.76 28.90
CA ARG A 9 9.70 8.35 28.30
C ARG A 9 10.14 9.67 27.67
N GLN A 10 10.28 9.65 26.35
CA GLN A 10 10.15 10.86 25.54
C GLN A 10 8.81 11.49 25.94
N GLY A 11 8.78 12.72 26.40
CA GLY A 11 9.16 13.85 25.59
C GLY A 11 7.88 14.37 24.96
N GLU A 12 7.27 15.35 25.65
CA GLU A 12 6.69 16.56 25.05
C GLU A 12 5.61 16.37 23.97
N THR A 13 4.37 16.65 24.36
CA THR A 13 3.28 16.98 23.43
C THR A 13 3.63 18.20 22.56
N PRO A 14 3.45 18.16 21.24
CA PRO A 14 3.16 19.36 20.48
C PRO A 14 1.65 19.44 20.24
N THR A 15 1.03 20.43 20.89
CA THR A 15 -0.25 20.98 20.46
C THR A 15 -0.04 21.90 19.24
N ALA A 16 -1.05 21.93 18.37
CA ALA A 16 -1.32 22.92 17.31
C ALA A 16 -0.64 22.76 15.93
N ALA A 17 -1.44 22.32 14.95
CA ALA A 17 -1.76 23.13 13.76
C ALA A 17 -3.03 22.59 13.07
N PRO A 18 -3.94 23.44 12.54
CA PRO A 18 -5.11 23.01 11.80
C PRO A 18 -4.67 22.51 10.40
N ALA A 19 -5.00 21.26 10.07
CA ALA A 19 -4.83 20.77 8.71
C ALA A 19 -5.88 21.47 7.81
N GLY A 20 -5.45 22.52 7.11
CA GLY A 20 -6.21 23.13 6.02
C GLY A 20 -6.45 22.12 4.87
N PRO A 21 -7.41 22.37 3.98
CA PRO A 21 -7.67 21.47 2.87
C PRO A 21 -6.58 21.65 1.81
N ALA A 22 -5.61 20.75 1.77
CA ALA A 22 -4.69 20.64 0.64
C ALA A 22 -5.37 19.84 -0.47
N VAL A 23 -6.12 20.55 -1.31
CA VAL A 23 -6.43 20.10 -2.68
C VAL A 23 -5.15 20.17 -3.53
N GLY A 24 -4.95 19.17 -4.38
CA GLY A 24 -4.14 19.33 -5.59
C GLY A 24 -2.65 19.04 -5.44
N GLY A 25 -2.32 17.77 -5.25
CA GLY A 25 -1.01 17.23 -5.59
C GLY A 25 -1.21 15.89 -6.28
N ALA A 26 -1.72 15.91 -7.51
CA ALA A 26 -1.49 14.80 -8.44
C ALA A 26 0.03 14.69 -8.58
N GLY A 27 0.65 13.95 -7.66
CA GLY A 27 2.05 13.60 -7.74
C GLY A 27 2.22 12.99 -9.10
N SER A 28 2.92 13.71 -9.97
CA SER A 28 3.40 13.17 -11.22
C SER A 28 4.06 11.87 -10.85
N ALA A 29 3.39 10.77 -11.18
CA ALA A 29 3.98 9.47 -11.17
C ALA A 29 5.12 9.58 -12.17
N SER A 30 6.30 9.95 -11.67
CA SER A 30 7.57 9.46 -12.20
C SER A 30 7.36 8.00 -12.56
N PRO A 31 8.01 7.46 -13.60
CA PRO A 31 7.91 6.05 -13.95
C PRO A 31 8.50 5.21 -12.81
N SER A 32 7.74 5.12 -11.72
CA SER A 32 7.99 4.35 -10.54
C SER A 32 7.96 2.94 -11.05
N ALA A 33 9.07 2.25 -10.86
CA ALA A 33 9.25 0.92 -11.35
C ALA A 33 7.99 0.09 -11.07
N PRO A 34 7.56 -0.76 -12.03
CA PRO A 34 6.34 -1.52 -11.89
C PRO A 34 6.32 -2.27 -10.55
N VAL A 35 5.23 -2.11 -9.82
CA VAL A 35 5.07 -2.68 -8.47
C VAL A 35 4.95 -4.19 -8.59
N ASP A 36 5.87 -4.92 -7.96
CA ASP A 36 5.83 -6.39 -7.90
C ASP A 36 4.71 -6.88 -6.98
N LEU A 37 3.68 -7.53 -7.51
CA LEU A 37 2.55 -8.03 -6.72
C LEU A 37 2.95 -9.10 -5.70
N ASN A 38 4.04 -9.81 -5.96
CA ASN A 38 4.54 -10.87 -5.10
C ASN A 38 5.32 -10.33 -3.90
N THR A 39 6.08 -9.26 -4.08
CA THR A 39 6.94 -8.67 -3.03
C THR A 39 6.42 -7.35 -2.48
N ALA A 40 5.40 -6.75 -3.12
CA ALA A 40 4.84 -5.48 -2.71
C ALA A 40 4.30 -5.51 -1.28
N THR A 41 4.56 -4.42 -0.57
CA THR A 41 3.97 -4.09 0.72
C THR A 41 2.61 -3.43 0.54
N ALA A 42 1.86 -3.30 1.64
CA ALA A 42 0.56 -2.62 1.61
C ALA A 42 0.71 -1.19 1.07
N GLU A 43 1.69 -0.43 1.58
CA GLU A 43 1.96 0.94 1.13
C GLU A 43 2.27 1.02 -0.37
N GLN A 44 3.07 0.09 -0.90
CA GLN A 44 3.38 0.06 -2.34
C GLN A 44 2.13 -0.21 -3.18
N LEU A 45 1.25 -1.11 -2.72
CA LEU A 45 -0.02 -1.35 -3.39
C LEU A 45 -0.92 -0.11 -3.29
N GLU A 46 -0.94 0.58 -2.16
CA GLU A 46 -1.71 1.82 -1.94
C GLU A 46 -1.23 3.00 -2.80
N THR A 47 0.02 2.99 -3.27
CA THR A 47 0.48 3.99 -4.25
C THR A 47 -0.20 3.84 -5.61
N LEU A 48 -0.82 2.69 -5.89
CA LEU A 48 -1.44 2.41 -7.16
C LEU A 48 -2.83 3.09 -7.27
N PRO A 49 -3.17 3.63 -8.45
CA PRO A 49 -4.47 4.26 -8.65
C PRO A 49 -5.58 3.25 -8.39
N ARG A 50 -6.62 3.67 -7.64
CA ARG A 50 -7.80 2.86 -7.26
C ARG A 50 -7.53 1.76 -6.21
N VAL A 51 -6.29 1.59 -5.76
CA VAL A 51 -5.95 0.68 -4.67
C VAL A 51 -5.89 1.48 -3.37
N GLY A 52 -6.78 1.17 -2.44
CA GLY A 52 -6.75 1.73 -1.09
C GLY A 52 -6.30 0.71 -0.04
N PRO A 53 -6.20 1.10 1.24
CA PRO A 53 -5.74 0.25 2.35
C PRO A 53 -6.52 -1.07 2.43
N SER A 54 -7.85 -1.01 2.24
CA SER A 54 -8.70 -2.21 2.27
C SER A 54 -8.41 -3.17 1.12
N LEU A 55 -8.01 -2.66 -0.04
CA LEU A 55 -7.76 -3.48 -1.23
C LEU A 55 -6.33 -4.03 -1.23
N ALA A 56 -5.35 -3.23 -0.78
CA ALA A 56 -3.98 -3.67 -0.52
C ALA A 56 -3.94 -4.83 0.49
N ALA A 57 -4.64 -4.70 1.62
CA ALA A 57 -4.76 -5.79 2.60
C ALA A 57 -5.36 -7.06 2.01
N ARG A 58 -6.37 -6.95 1.11
CA ARG A 58 -6.96 -8.11 0.41
C ARG A 58 -6.00 -8.76 -0.56
N ILE A 59 -5.19 -7.99 -1.29
CA ILE A 59 -4.16 -8.54 -2.19
C ILE A 59 -3.17 -9.39 -1.38
N ILE A 60 -2.72 -8.87 -0.24
CA ILE A 60 -1.80 -9.59 0.66
C ILE A 60 -2.46 -10.85 1.25
N ALA A 61 -3.70 -10.75 1.70
CA ALA A 61 -4.45 -11.90 2.21
C ALA A 61 -4.68 -12.95 1.12
N TRP A 62 -5.01 -12.52 -0.09
CA TRP A 62 -5.20 -13.40 -1.25
C TRP A 62 -3.91 -14.12 -1.59
N ARG A 63 -2.77 -13.40 -1.60
CA ARG A 63 -1.42 -13.97 -1.77
C ARG A 63 -1.10 -15.03 -0.71
N SER A 64 -1.47 -14.76 0.55
CA SER A 64 -1.24 -15.71 1.64
C SER A 64 -2.09 -16.98 1.49
N ALA A 65 -3.34 -16.84 1.05
CA ALA A 65 -4.28 -17.95 0.92
C ALA A 65 -4.10 -18.78 -0.37
N HIS A 66 -3.79 -18.14 -1.50
CA HIS A 66 -3.70 -18.79 -2.82
C HIS A 66 -2.25 -18.97 -3.30
N GLY A 67 -1.30 -18.30 -2.65
CA GLY A 67 0.10 -18.23 -3.07
C GLY A 67 0.40 -17.02 -3.96
N ARG A 68 1.57 -17.05 -4.57
CA ARG A 68 2.08 -15.98 -5.45
C ARG A 68 1.20 -15.76 -6.70
N PHE A 69 1.11 -14.51 -7.14
CA PHE A 69 0.48 -14.15 -8.41
C PHE A 69 1.33 -14.67 -9.56
N ALA A 70 0.73 -15.45 -10.47
CA ALA A 70 1.42 -15.98 -11.65
C ALA A 70 1.42 -14.99 -12.83
N ARG A 71 0.44 -14.08 -12.85
CA ARG A 71 0.24 -13.06 -13.89
C ARG A 71 -0.54 -11.90 -13.31
N ILE A 72 -0.39 -10.74 -13.94
CA ILE A 72 -1.08 -9.51 -13.56
C ILE A 72 -2.61 -9.69 -13.55
N ALA A 73 -3.15 -10.46 -14.50
CA ALA A 73 -4.58 -10.74 -14.58
C ALA A 73 -5.18 -11.45 -13.34
N ASP A 74 -4.35 -12.09 -12.49
CA ASP A 74 -4.83 -12.71 -11.26
C ASP A 74 -5.20 -11.70 -10.17
N LEU A 75 -4.79 -10.43 -10.28
CA LEU A 75 -5.36 -9.33 -9.47
C LEU A 75 -6.88 -9.27 -9.63
N GLY A 76 -7.42 -9.53 -10.82
CA GLY A 76 -8.87 -9.55 -11.06
C GLY A 76 -9.62 -10.66 -10.29
N ARG A 77 -8.91 -11.65 -9.74
CA ARG A 77 -9.49 -12.67 -8.85
C ARG A 77 -9.65 -12.17 -7.41
N VAL A 78 -9.00 -11.06 -7.06
CA VAL A 78 -9.08 -10.48 -5.72
C VAL A 78 -10.42 -9.75 -5.56
N PRO A 79 -11.23 -10.08 -4.54
CA PRO A 79 -12.53 -9.47 -4.34
C PRO A 79 -12.40 -7.96 -4.07
N GLY A 80 -12.97 -7.15 -4.96
CA GLY A 80 -12.87 -5.69 -4.95
C GLY A 80 -12.04 -5.11 -6.11
N ILE A 81 -11.29 -5.94 -6.82
CA ILE A 81 -10.62 -5.56 -8.05
C ILE A 81 -11.54 -5.87 -9.22
N GLY A 82 -12.17 -4.83 -9.75
CA GLY A 82 -12.92 -4.92 -11.00
C GLY A 82 -12.04 -4.71 -12.23
N ASP A 83 -12.63 -4.96 -13.40
CA ASP A 83 -11.97 -4.84 -14.70
C ASP A 83 -11.35 -3.45 -14.91
N ARG A 84 -12.05 -2.39 -14.51
CA ARG A 84 -11.54 -1.00 -14.53
C ARG A 84 -10.28 -0.81 -13.68
N THR A 85 -10.28 -1.36 -12.47
CA THR A 85 -9.12 -1.26 -11.58
C THR A 85 -7.96 -2.05 -12.18
N LEU A 86 -8.20 -3.30 -12.58
CA LEU A 86 -7.19 -4.14 -13.21
C LEU A 86 -6.56 -3.47 -14.44
N ALA A 87 -7.35 -2.86 -15.32
CA ALA A 87 -6.85 -2.17 -16.50
C ALA A 87 -5.92 -1.00 -16.15
N SER A 88 -6.26 -0.21 -15.11
CA SER A 88 -5.40 0.88 -14.63
C SER A 88 -4.13 0.39 -13.94
N LEU A 89 -4.19 -0.78 -13.29
CA LEU A 89 -3.05 -1.38 -12.61
C LEU A 89 -2.10 -2.10 -13.56
N THR A 90 -2.62 -2.70 -14.63
CA THR A 90 -1.85 -3.55 -15.55
C THR A 90 -0.55 -2.93 -16.07
N PRO A 91 -0.51 -1.65 -16.49
CA PRO A 91 0.73 -1.01 -16.93
C PRO A 91 1.67 -0.59 -15.79
N LEU A 92 1.23 -0.65 -14.53
CA LEU A 92 1.95 -0.14 -13.35
C LEU A 92 2.46 -1.26 -12.43
N VAL A 93 2.16 -2.52 -12.73
CA VAL A 93 2.46 -3.67 -11.86
C VAL A 93 3.14 -4.81 -12.64
N ARG A 94 3.83 -5.69 -11.92
CA ARG A 94 4.44 -6.91 -12.44
C ARG A 94 4.34 -8.07 -11.44
N VAL A 95 4.69 -9.29 -11.85
CA VAL A 95 4.71 -10.49 -11.00
C VAL A 95 6.10 -11.10 -10.90
#